data_AF-A0A258BNB8-F1
#
_entry.id   AF-A0A258BNB8-F1
#
_cell.length_a   1.000
_cell.length_b   1.000
_cell.length_c   1.000
_cell.angle_alpha   90.00
_cell.angle_beta   90.00
_cell.angle_gamma   90.00
#
_symmetry.space_group_name_H-M   'P 1'
#
loop_
_entity.id
_entity.type
_entity.pdbx_description
1 polymer ?
#
loop_
_entity_poly.entity_id
_entity_poly.type
_entity_poly.pdbx_seq_one_letter_code
_entity_poly.pdbx_strand_id
1 'polypeptide(L)'
;MWERILSLIVKELLALTRDPRGRLVLVAPPLIQLFVFTFAATLEVRNVDIAIVNLDHGRWGREIVARMEATSTFDEVIVLSSVGEITDVIDSGRALAAIHIPQDFSRDIEAGRSAHTQIVLDGRRANAA
;
A
#
# COMPACT_ATOMS: atom_id res chain seq x y z
N MET A 1 -34.91 31.57 28.88
CA MET A 1 -35.15 31.05 27.51
C MET A 1 -34.29 29.81 27.24
N TRP A 2 -33.00 29.84 27.58
CA TRP A 2 -32.07 28.71 27.46
C TRP A 2 -32.53 27.42 28.19
N GLU A 3 -33.04 27.55 29.42
CA GLU A 3 -33.54 26.39 30.20
C GLU A 3 -34.71 25.66 29.55
N ARG A 4 -35.59 26.38 28.83
CA ARG A 4 -36.69 25.78 28.07
C ARG A 4 -36.18 25.04 26.85
N ILE A 5 -35.19 25.59 26.15
CA ILE A 5 -34.57 24.96 24.99
C ILE A 5 -33.85 23.67 25.42
N LEU A 6 -33.07 23.72 26.50
CA LEU A 6 -32.41 22.52 27.05
C LEU A 6 -33.42 21.46 27.49
N SER A 7 -34.51 21.85 28.16
CA SER A 7 -35.58 20.92 28.54
C SER A 7 -36.24 20.27 27.32
N LEU A 8 -36.40 21.03 26.22
CA LEU A 8 -36.93 20.51 24.96
C LEU A 8 -35.95 19.52 24.32
N ILE A 9 -34.66 19.86 24.27
CA ILE A 9 -33.60 18.98 23.72
C ILE A 9 -33.54 17.67 24.50
N VAL A 10 -33.55 17.72 25.83
CA VAL A 10 -33.53 16.52 26.68
C VAL A 10 -34.78 15.67 26.46
N LYS A 11 -35.96 16.28 26.33
CA LYS A 11 -37.21 15.57 26.01
C LYS A 11 -37.12 14.85 24.67
N GLU A 12 -36.67 15.53 23.62
CA GLU A 12 -36.54 14.93 22.29
C GLU A 12 -35.48 13.83 22.26
N LEU A 13 -34.35 14.01 22.95
CA LEU A 13 -33.31 12.98 23.05
C LEU A 13 -33.81 11.74 23.81
N LEU A 14 -34.61 11.93 24.87
CA LEU A 14 -35.26 10.85 25.59
C LEU A 14 -36.33 10.15 24.73
N ALA A 15 -37.07 10.89 23.90
CA ALA A 15 -38.06 10.33 22.98
C ALA A 15 -37.39 9.49 21.89
N LEU A 16 -36.33 10.01 21.27
CA LEU A 16 -35.54 9.33 20.23
C LEU A 16 -34.85 8.07 20.76
N THR A 17 -34.34 8.10 21.99
CA THR A 17 -33.69 6.93 22.60
C THR A 17 -34.71 5.85 23.00
N ARG A 18 -35.94 6.22 23.36
CA ARG A 18 -36.99 5.28 23.80
C ARG A 18 -37.75 4.64 22.64
N ASP A 19 -37.76 5.26 21.47
CA ASP A 19 -38.27 4.66 20.24
C ASP A 19 -37.22 3.72 19.60
N PRO A 20 -37.48 2.40 19.50
CA PRO A 20 -36.56 1.45 18.87
C PRO A 20 -36.28 1.77 17.38
N ARG A 21 -37.22 2.39 16.65
CA ARG A 21 -36.98 2.81 15.25
C ARG A 21 -36.09 4.04 15.19
N GLY A 22 -36.35 5.05 16.01
CA GLY A 22 -35.50 6.23 16.14
C GLY A 22 -34.06 5.90 16.53
N ARG A 23 -33.88 4.97 17.48
CA ARG A 23 -32.55 4.49 17.88
C ARG A 23 -31.79 3.81 16.73
N LEU A 24 -32.48 3.00 15.93
CA LEU A 24 -31.87 2.33 14.78
C LEU A 24 -31.42 3.34 13.73
N VAL A 25 -32.27 4.32 13.38
CA VAL A 25 -31.94 5.35 12.37
C VAL A 25 -30.78 6.24 12.83
N LEU A 26 -30.67 6.50 14.14
CA LEU A 26 -29.59 7.32 14.69
C LEU A 26 -28.24 6.58 14.73
N VAL A 27 -28.24 5.29 15.08
CA VAL A 27 -27.03 4.52 15.37
C VAL A 27 -26.57 3.66 14.19
N ALA A 28 -27.49 3.16 13.36
CA ALA A 28 -27.14 2.28 12.25
C ALA A 28 -26.25 2.94 11.19
N PRO A 29 -26.52 4.19 10.72
CA PRO A 29 -25.66 4.80 9.71
C PRO A 29 -24.21 5.00 10.17
N PRO A 30 -23.92 5.54 11.37
CA PRO A 30 -22.54 5.63 11.88
C PRO A 30 -21.87 4.27 12.06
N LEU A 31 -22.59 3.24 12.51
CA LEU A 31 -22.03 1.89 12.65
C LEU A 31 -21.71 1.27 11.28
N ILE A 32 -22.64 1.35 10.32
CA ILE A 32 -22.42 0.86 8.95
C ILE A 32 -21.24 1.63 8.34
N GLN A 33 -21.18 2.94 8.51
CA GLN A 33 -20.08 3.76 8.04
C GLN A 33 -18.75 3.35 8.68
N LEU A 34 -18.72 3.08 9.99
CA LEU A 34 -17.54 2.58 10.67
C LEU A 34 -17.10 1.24 10.08
N PHE A 35 -18.01 0.28 9.89
CA PHE A 35 -17.68 -0.99 9.25
C PHE A 35 -17.19 -0.80 7.82
N VAL A 36 -17.91 -0.05 6.99
CA VAL A 36 -17.53 0.23 5.60
C VAL A 36 -16.16 0.87 5.54
N PHE A 37 -15.86 1.87 6.37
CA PHE A 37 -14.56 2.50 6.38
C PHE A 37 -13.48 1.65 7.05
N THR A 38 -13.78 0.83 8.04
CA THR A 38 -12.81 -0.13 8.58
C THR A 38 -12.41 -1.15 7.52
N PHE A 39 -13.36 -1.67 6.74
CA PHE A 39 -13.07 -2.61 5.65
C PHE A 39 -12.50 -1.93 4.38
N ALA A 40 -12.92 -0.70 4.07
CA ALA A 40 -12.43 0.05 2.91
C ALA A 40 -11.08 0.75 3.16
N ALA A 41 -10.78 1.17 4.40
CA ALA A 41 -9.47 1.71 4.75
C ALA A 41 -8.40 0.62 4.85
N THR A 42 -8.79 -0.65 5.03
CA THR A 42 -7.91 -1.80 4.87
C THR A 42 -7.75 -2.27 3.43
N LEU A 43 -7.92 -1.40 2.42
CA LEU A 43 -7.06 -1.48 1.23
C LEU A 43 -5.60 -1.15 1.62
N GLU A 44 -5.13 -1.78 2.70
CA GLU A 44 -3.73 -1.91 3.00
C GLU A 44 -3.11 -2.57 1.78
N VAL A 45 -2.02 -1.99 1.35
CA VAL A 45 -1.13 -2.43 0.29
C VAL A 45 -0.43 -3.71 0.79
N ARG A 46 -1.21 -4.77 1.02
CA ARG A 46 -0.78 -6.17 1.20
C ARG A 46 -0.95 -6.82 -0.17
N ASN A 47 -0.05 -7.74 -0.55
CA ASN A 47 0.09 -8.25 -1.93
C ASN A 47 0.70 -7.25 -2.90
N VAL A 48 1.81 -6.65 -2.49
CA VAL A 48 2.69 -5.94 -3.41
C VAL A 48 3.78 -6.88 -3.89
N ASP A 49 3.60 -7.35 -5.11
CA ASP A 49 4.66 -8.05 -5.81
C ASP A 49 5.66 -7.01 -6.33
N ILE A 50 6.94 -7.29 -6.13
CA ILE A 50 8.05 -6.48 -6.68
C ILE A 50 8.74 -7.29 -7.76
N ALA A 51 9.08 -6.63 -8.86
CA ALA A 51 9.92 -7.23 -9.89
C ALA A 51 11.37 -6.77 -9.73
N ILE A 52 12.32 -7.66 -9.99
CA ILE A 52 13.75 -7.34 -9.94
C ILE A 52 14.42 -7.83 -11.23
N VAL A 53 15.16 -6.94 -11.88
CA VAL A 53 16.02 -7.25 -13.02
C VAL A 53 17.45 -7.04 -12.60
N ASN A 54 18.16 -8.13 -12.37
CA ASN A 54 19.57 -8.08 -12.02
C ASN A 54 20.44 -8.47 -13.22
N LEU A 55 21.04 -7.47 -13.86
CA LEU A 55 22.04 -7.67 -14.92
C LEU A 55 23.47 -7.79 -14.36
N ASP A 56 23.65 -7.57 -13.05
CA ASP A 56 24.94 -7.68 -12.37
C ASP A 56 25.18 -9.12 -11.88
N HIS A 57 26.22 -9.75 -12.44
CA HIS A 57 26.67 -11.08 -12.01
C HIS A 57 27.68 -11.03 -10.84
N GLY A 58 27.93 -9.85 -10.28
CA GLY A 58 28.83 -9.64 -9.17
C GLY A 58 28.24 -10.01 -7.81
N ARG A 59 29.04 -9.85 -6.75
CA ARG A 59 28.64 -10.19 -5.39
C ARG A 59 27.57 -9.24 -4.85
N TRP A 60 27.70 -7.94 -5.13
CA TRP A 60 26.82 -6.92 -4.56
C TRP A 60 25.42 -6.94 -5.17
N GLY A 61 25.29 -7.20 -6.48
CA GLY A 61 23.99 -7.39 -7.12
C GLY A 61 23.22 -8.55 -6.49
N ARG A 62 23.84 -9.74 -6.40
CA ARG A 62 23.22 -10.92 -5.76
C ARG A 62 22.85 -10.71 -4.28
N GLU A 63 23.71 -10.03 -3.52
CA GLU A 63 23.47 -9.75 -2.11
C GLU A 63 22.24 -8.87 -1.90
N ILE A 64 22.04 -7.84 -2.75
CA ILE A 64 20.85 -7.00 -2.68
C ILE A 64 19.60 -7.81 -2.99
N VAL A 65 19.60 -8.59 -4.07
CA VAL A 65 18.44 -9.43 -4.43
C VAL A 65 18.08 -10.37 -3.28
N ALA A 66 19.07 -11.06 -2.69
CA ALA A 66 18.84 -11.97 -1.57
C ALA A 66 18.27 -11.26 -0.32
N ARG A 67 18.71 -10.02 -0.04
CA ARG A 67 18.15 -9.24 1.07
C ARG A 67 16.71 -8.80 0.82
N MET A 68 16.38 -8.47 -0.43
CA MET A 68 15.02 -8.10 -0.80
C MET A 68 14.08 -9.30 -0.71
N GLU A 69 14.50 -10.47 -1.19
CA GLU A 69 13.75 -11.74 -1.04
C GLU A 69 13.56 -12.15 0.42
N ALA A 70 14.54 -11.86 1.29
CA ALA A 70 14.46 -12.19 2.72
C ALA A 70 13.55 -11.23 3.52
N THR A 71 13.09 -10.13 2.92
CA THR A 71 12.28 -9.13 3.61
C THR A 71 10.79 -9.48 3.52
N SER A 72 10.09 -9.59 4.65
CA SER A 72 8.66 -9.90 4.72
C SER A 72 7.71 -8.74 4.33
N THR A 73 8.23 -7.75 3.60
CA THR A 73 7.46 -6.57 3.16
C THR A 73 6.72 -6.85 1.85
N PHE A 74 7.21 -7.80 1.06
CA PHE A 74 6.66 -8.17 -0.24
C PHE A 74 6.15 -9.62 -0.18
N ASP A 75 5.05 -9.90 -0.88
CA ASP A 75 4.49 -11.25 -0.92
C ASP A 75 5.23 -12.14 -1.93
N GLU A 76 5.59 -11.57 -3.10
CA GLU A 76 6.39 -12.23 -4.11
C GLU A 76 7.47 -11.29 -4.70
N VAL A 77 8.66 -11.85 -4.92
CA VAL A 77 9.74 -11.20 -5.67
C VAL A 77 9.88 -11.90 -7.03
N ILE A 78 9.50 -11.19 -8.09
CA ILE A 78 9.52 -11.69 -9.47
C ILE A 78 10.88 -11.35 -10.10
N VAL A 79 11.70 -12.36 -10.36
CA VAL A 79 12.98 -12.16 -11.06
C VAL A 79 12.76 -12.13 -12.56
N LEU A 80 13.07 -11.00 -13.19
CA LEU A 80 12.97 -10.82 -14.65
C LEU A 80 14.33 -11.07 -15.32
N SER A 81 14.27 -11.53 -16.57
CA SER A 81 15.48 -11.83 -17.34
C SER A 81 15.98 -10.62 -18.15
N SER A 82 15.10 -9.65 -18.42
CA SER A 82 15.41 -8.49 -19.24
C SER A 82 14.69 -7.22 -18.80
N VAL A 83 15.24 -6.07 -19.16
CA VAL A 83 14.64 -4.75 -18.88
C VAL A 83 13.31 -4.56 -19.62
N GLY A 84 13.13 -5.22 -20.78
CA GLY A 84 11.89 -5.14 -21.56
C GLY A 84 10.67 -5.70 -20.82
N GLU A 85 10.87 -6.71 -19.97
CA GLU A 85 9.81 -7.32 -19.17
C GLU A 85 9.26 -6.40 -18.07
N ILE A 86 10.02 -5.34 -17.70
CA ILE A 86 9.58 -4.38 -16.67
C ILE A 86 8.26 -3.75 -17.06
N THR A 87 8.14 -3.27 -18.30
CA THR A 87 6.91 -2.64 -18.80
C THR A 87 5.73 -3.60 -18.73
N ASP A 88 5.91 -4.85 -19.18
CA ASP A 88 4.84 -5.85 -19.18
C ASP A 88 4.33 -6.16 -17.77
N VAL A 89 5.23 -6.28 -16.80
CA VAL A 89 4.88 -6.66 -15.41
C VAL A 89 4.19 -5.50 -14.69
N ILE A 90 4.65 -4.26 -14.92
CA ILE A 90 4.02 -3.06 -14.37
C ILE A 90 2.65 -2.81 -15.03
N ASP A 91 2.55 -2.85 -16.36
CA ASP A 91 1.31 -2.56 -17.08
C ASP A 91 0.22 -3.60 -16.78
N SER A 92 0.59 -4.88 -16.70
CA SER A 92 -0.31 -5.98 -16.31
C SER A 92 -0.73 -5.94 -14.84
N GLY A 93 -0.09 -5.10 -14.00
CA GLY A 93 -0.36 -5.01 -12.57
C GLY A 93 0.14 -6.22 -11.78
N ARG A 94 1.02 -7.03 -12.37
CA ARG A 94 1.67 -8.18 -11.72
C ARG A 94 2.77 -7.76 -10.74
N ALA A 95 3.31 -6.55 -10.87
CA ALA A 95 4.13 -5.93 -9.84
C ALA A 95 3.76 -4.46 -9.72
N LEU A 96 3.87 -3.92 -8.51
CA LEU A 96 3.69 -2.48 -8.26
C LEU A 96 4.95 -1.69 -8.61
N ALA A 97 6.10 -2.29 -8.38
CA ALA A 97 7.39 -1.67 -8.63
C ALA A 97 8.36 -2.68 -9.23
N ALA A 98 9.27 -2.17 -10.05
CA ALA A 98 10.34 -2.94 -10.66
C ALA A 98 11.68 -2.26 -10.39
N ILE A 99 12.67 -3.04 -9.99
CA ILE A 99 14.02 -2.56 -9.70
C ILE A 99 14.96 -3.08 -10.77
N HIS A 100 15.71 -2.17 -11.38
CA HIS A 100 16.71 -2.48 -12.38
C HIS A 100 18.11 -2.22 -11.80
N ILE A 101 18.91 -3.30 -11.73
CA ILE A 101 20.30 -3.29 -11.31
C ILE A 101 21.17 -3.46 -12.56
N PRO A 102 21.95 -2.43 -12.94
CA PRO A 102 22.77 -2.46 -14.15
C PRO A 102 23.99 -3.38 -13.98
N GLN A 103 24.52 -3.88 -15.10
CA GLN A 103 25.66 -4.82 -15.15
C GLN A 103 26.95 -4.34 -14.45
N ASP A 104 27.14 -3.01 -14.34
CA ASP A 104 28.34 -2.40 -13.78
C ASP A 104 28.21 -2.13 -12.27
N PHE A 105 27.07 -2.50 -11.66
CA PHE A 105 26.74 -2.18 -10.27
C PHE A 105 27.79 -2.66 -9.27
N SER A 106 28.16 -3.95 -9.29
CA SER A 106 29.19 -4.45 -8.37
C SER A 106 30.55 -3.84 -8.66
N ARG A 107 30.88 -3.64 -9.94
CA ARG A 107 32.15 -3.05 -10.38
C ARG A 107 32.31 -1.62 -9.86
N ASP A 108 31.24 -0.83 -9.89
CA ASP A 108 31.27 0.55 -9.40
C ASP A 108 31.43 0.62 -7.89
N ILE A 109 30.72 -0.23 -7.14
CA ILE A 109 30.89 -0.34 -5.68
C ILE A 109 32.32 -0.72 -5.31
N GLU A 110 32.89 -1.75 -5.96
CA GLU A 110 34.25 -2.21 -5.68
C GLU A 110 35.31 -1.18 -6.07
N ALA A 111 35.03 -0.36 -7.09
CA ALA A 111 35.90 0.73 -7.50
C ALA A 111 35.74 2.00 -6.63
N GLY A 112 34.91 1.98 -5.59
CA GLY A 112 34.63 3.13 -4.74
C GLY A 112 33.83 4.25 -5.44
N ARG A 113 33.19 3.93 -6.57
CA ARG A 113 32.30 4.84 -7.30
C ARG A 113 30.85 4.66 -6.81
N SER A 114 30.04 5.70 -7.00
CA SER A 114 28.60 5.61 -6.76
C SER A 114 27.96 4.66 -7.77
N ALA A 115 27.35 3.58 -7.31
CA ALA A 115 26.58 2.69 -8.14
C ALA A 115 25.13 3.19 -8.27
N HIS A 116 24.56 3.07 -9.46
CA HIS A 116 23.20 3.52 -9.74
C HIS A 116 22.25 2.34 -9.85
N THR A 117 21.03 2.52 -9.36
CA THR A 117 19.90 1.61 -9.55
C THR A 117 18.70 2.42 -9.99
N GLN A 118 17.78 1.80 -10.72
CA GLN A 118 16.55 2.43 -11.16
C GLN A 118 15.36 1.72 -10.55
N ILE A 119 14.39 2.49 -10.07
CA ILE A 119 13.11 1.98 -9.60
C ILE A 119 12.01 2.55 -10.51
N VAL A 120 11.20 1.67 -11.05
CA VAL A 120 10.01 1.99 -11.85
C VAL A 120 8.79 1.65 -11.02
N LEU A 121 7.87 2.60 -10.83
CA LEU A 121 6.67 2.43 -10.02
C LEU A 121 5.41 2.58 -10.86
N ASP A 122 4.38 1.80 -10.55
CA ASP A 122 3.05 1.94 -11.14
C ASP A 122 2.35 3.19 -10.63
N GLY A 123 2.28 4.22 -11.47
CA GLY A 123 1.65 5.51 -11.17
C GLY A 123 0.13 5.44 -10.96
N ARG A 124 -0.55 4.32 -11.27
CA ARG A 124 -1.99 4.13 -10.98
C ARG A 124 -2.25 3.99 -9.48
N ARG A 125 -1.22 3.66 -8.69
CA ARG A 125 -1.29 3.46 -7.24
C ARG A 125 -0.41 4.48 -6.50
N ALA A 126 -0.80 5.76 -6.56
CA ALA A 126 -0.06 6.86 -5.94
C ALA A 126 0.07 6.79 -4.40
N ASN A 127 -0.75 5.99 -3.72
CA ASN A 127 -0.73 5.83 -2.25
C ASN A 127 0.21 4.72 -1.76
N ALA A 128 0.94 4.05 -2.67
CA ALA A 128 1.81 2.92 -2.35
C ALA A 128 3.32 3.27 -2.37
N ALA A 129 3.64 4.57 -2.37
CA ALA A 129 5.00 5.12 -2.36
C ALA A 129 5.47 5.51 -0.95
#